data_AF-A0A0F5VF73-F1
#
_entry.id   AF-A0A0F5VF73-F1
#
_cell.length_a   1.000
_cell.length_b   1.000
_cell.length_c   1.000
_cell.angle_alpha   90.00
_cell.angle_beta   90.00
_cell.angle_gamma   90.00
#
_symmetry.space_group_name_H-M   'P 1'
#
loop_
_entity.id
_entity.type
_entity.pdbx_description
1 polymer ?
#
loop_
_entity_poly.entity_id
_entity_poly.type
_entity_poly.pdbx_seq_one_letter_code
_entity_poly.pdbx_strand_id
1 'polypeptide(L)'
;MRFQWLLIIPFFCLLTACSSSQVHWRDISSNAVQASAAEEPLSLCRELYKDEAQIYQCEVEMSALLRARQQCEKDTDPSYCVLMAEYTWRHYKDHVLEDSPDIKQAGNYPVMCGYKENQITPCSLTK
;
A
#
# COMPACT_ATOMS: atom_id res chain seq x y z
N MET A 1 -34.25 57.39 -5.91
CA MET A 1 -33.48 56.72 -4.82
C MET A 1 -34.46 55.79 -4.13
N ARG A 2 -34.32 54.47 -4.02
CA ARG A 2 -33.17 53.56 -3.99
C ARG A 2 -33.55 52.26 -4.72
N PHE A 3 -32.64 51.71 -5.53
CA PHE A 3 -32.77 50.36 -6.11
C PHE A 3 -32.31 49.34 -5.08
N GLN A 4 -33.19 48.43 -4.69
CA GLN A 4 -32.91 47.36 -3.74
C GLN A 4 -32.62 46.09 -4.53
N TRP A 5 -31.34 45.82 -4.80
CA TRP A 5 -30.88 44.58 -5.42
C TRP A 5 -30.65 43.54 -4.33
N LEU A 6 -31.55 42.56 -4.23
CA LEU A 6 -31.33 41.34 -3.45
C LEU A 6 -30.34 40.44 -4.21
N LEU A 7 -29.07 40.52 -3.85
CA LEU A 7 -28.04 39.57 -4.25
C LEU A 7 -28.29 38.24 -3.51
N ILE A 8 -29.01 37.33 -4.14
CA ILE A 8 -29.02 35.92 -3.78
C ILE A 8 -27.72 35.34 -4.35
N ILE A 9 -26.70 35.20 -3.50
CA ILE A 9 -25.51 34.41 -3.83
C ILE A 9 -25.83 32.96 -3.46
N PRO A 10 -25.97 32.03 -4.42
CA PRO A 10 -25.98 30.62 -4.06
C PRO A 10 -24.56 30.25 -3.67
N PHE A 11 -24.29 30.20 -2.37
CA PHE A 11 -23.09 29.63 -1.80
C PHE A 11 -23.16 28.10 -1.91
N PHE A 12 -23.12 27.59 -3.13
CA PHE A 12 -22.87 26.17 -3.41
C PHE A 12 -21.36 25.96 -3.40
N CYS A 13 -20.75 26.09 -2.23
CA CYS A 13 -19.43 25.51 -1.98
C CYS A 13 -19.63 23.99 -1.85
N LEU A 14 -19.72 23.30 -2.99
CA LEU A 14 -19.39 21.89 -3.10
C LEU A 14 -17.88 21.76 -2.82
N LEU A 15 -17.53 21.83 -1.53
CA LEU A 15 -16.33 21.21 -1.00
C LEU A 15 -16.58 19.70 -1.01
N THR A 16 -16.72 19.10 -2.20
CA THR A 16 -16.36 17.71 -2.36
C THR A 16 -14.85 17.69 -2.19
N ALA A 17 -14.41 17.64 -0.94
CA ALA A 17 -13.10 17.17 -0.60
C ALA A 17 -12.97 15.82 -1.30
N CYS A 18 -12.23 15.78 -2.40
CA CYS A 18 -11.70 14.53 -2.92
C CYS A 18 -10.79 14.00 -1.83
N SER A 19 -11.38 13.28 -0.87
CA SER A 19 -10.64 12.42 0.04
C SER A 19 -10.10 11.30 -0.85
N SER A 20 -8.95 11.54 -1.48
CA SER A 20 -8.19 10.49 -2.12
C SER A 20 -7.74 9.58 -0.98
N SER A 21 -8.57 8.61 -0.63
CA SER A 21 -8.21 7.60 0.36
C SER A 21 -7.06 6.81 -0.25
N GLN A 22 -5.86 7.15 0.19
CA GLN A 22 -4.64 6.50 -0.24
C GLN A 22 -4.61 5.10 0.36
N VAL A 23 -4.33 4.10 -0.46
CA VAL A 23 -4.24 2.71 -0.01
C VAL A 23 -2.88 2.50 0.66
N HIS A 24 -2.87 2.07 1.92
CA HIS A 24 -1.64 1.85 2.67
C HIS A 24 -1.43 0.37 2.99
N TRP A 25 -0.18 -0.08 2.81
CA TRP A 25 0.29 -1.43 3.16
C TRP A 25 -0.14 -1.86 4.57
N ARG A 26 -0.03 -0.97 5.55
CA ARG A 26 -0.37 -1.25 6.95
C ARG A 26 -1.82 -1.65 7.13
N ASP A 27 -2.75 -0.95 6.47
CA ASP A 27 -4.18 -1.22 6.56
C ASP A 27 -4.53 -2.58 5.95
N ILE A 28 -3.87 -2.91 4.83
CA ILE A 28 -3.99 -4.23 4.21
C ILE A 28 -3.40 -5.30 5.12
N SER A 29 -2.23 -5.07 5.70
CA SER A 29 -1.54 -6.05 6.54
C SER A 29 -2.36 -6.48 7.75
N SER A 30 -3.08 -5.54 8.39
CA SER A 30 -3.95 -5.84 9.53
C SER A 30 -5.16 -6.68 9.13
N ASN A 31 -5.78 -6.38 7.99
CA ASN A 31 -6.95 -7.10 7.49
C ASN A 31 -6.55 -8.49 6.94
N ALA A 32 -5.41 -8.58 6.26
CA ALA A 32 -4.87 -9.84 5.72
C ALA A 32 -4.41 -10.83 6.79
N VAL A 33 -4.13 -10.37 8.02
CA VAL A 33 -3.94 -11.27 9.17
C VAL A 33 -5.26 -11.90 9.63
N GLN A 34 -6.37 -11.18 9.48
CA GLN A 34 -7.70 -11.65 9.90
C GLN A 34 -8.36 -12.56 8.85
N ALA A 35 -8.10 -12.34 7.56
CA ALA A 35 -8.65 -13.10 6.43
C ALA A 35 -7.99 -14.49 6.20
N SER A 36 -7.56 -15.19 7.24
CA SER A 36 -6.70 -16.38 7.17
C SER A 36 -7.08 -17.42 6.09
N ALA A 37 -6.08 -17.79 5.27
CA ALA A 37 -5.84 -19.03 4.52
C ALA A 37 -6.89 -19.60 3.52
N ALA A 38 -8.15 -19.16 3.53
CA ALA A 38 -9.20 -19.75 2.69
C ALA A 38 -9.66 -18.86 1.51
N GLU A 39 -9.38 -17.56 1.57
CA GLU A 39 -9.79 -16.60 0.54
C GLU A 39 -8.55 -16.14 -0.24
N GLU A 40 -8.69 -16.00 -1.56
CA GLU A 40 -7.59 -15.50 -2.39
C GLU A 40 -7.23 -14.09 -1.88
N PRO A 41 -5.99 -13.81 -1.44
CA PRO A 41 -5.66 -12.53 -0.82
C PRO A 41 -5.98 -11.29 -1.69
N LEU A 42 -6.12 -11.49 -3.00
CA LEU A 42 -6.54 -10.45 -3.95
C LEU A 42 -8.05 -10.14 -3.88
N SER A 43 -8.90 -11.08 -3.46
CA SER A 43 -10.34 -10.83 -3.28
C SER A 43 -10.62 -9.84 -2.16
N LEU A 44 -9.77 -9.81 -1.12
CA LEU A 44 -9.85 -8.86 -0.01
C LEU A 44 -9.82 -7.40 -0.50
N CYS A 45 -9.08 -7.10 -1.57
CA CYS A 45 -9.03 -5.73 -2.11
C CYS A 45 -10.37 -5.24 -2.65
N ARG A 46 -11.17 -6.15 -3.22
CA ARG A 46 -12.52 -5.84 -3.73
C ARG A 46 -13.56 -5.73 -2.61
N GLU A 47 -13.28 -6.31 -1.45
CA GLU A 47 -14.11 -6.16 -0.26
C GLU A 47 -13.83 -4.85 0.47
N LEU A 48 -12.55 -4.47 0.55
CA LEU A 48 -12.10 -3.27 1.22
C LEU A 48 -12.36 -1.98 0.41
N TYR A 49 -12.29 -2.06 -0.92
CA TYR A 49 -12.38 -0.90 -1.81
C TYR A 49 -13.42 -1.10 -2.91
N LYS A 50 -14.04 0.00 -3.34
CA LYS A 50 -15.08 0.01 -4.39
C LYS A 50 -14.64 0.71 -5.68
N ASP A 51 -13.62 1.55 -5.59
CA ASP A 51 -13.06 2.24 -6.75
C ASP A 51 -11.99 1.37 -7.42
N GLU A 52 -12.06 1.22 -8.75
CA GLU A 52 -11.15 0.34 -9.49
C GLU A 52 -9.68 0.74 -9.36
N ALA A 53 -9.37 2.05 -9.25
CA ALA A 53 -7.99 2.49 -9.04
C ALA A 53 -7.50 2.15 -7.63
N GLN A 54 -8.36 2.28 -6.61
CA GLN A 54 -8.04 1.84 -5.25
C GLN A 54 -7.91 0.32 -5.13
N ILE A 55 -8.78 -0.44 -5.81
CA ILE A 55 -8.68 -1.91 -5.88
C ILE A 55 -7.34 -2.29 -6.49
N TYR A 56 -6.97 -1.70 -7.63
CA TYR A 56 -5.70 -1.98 -8.28
C TYR A 56 -4.51 -1.62 -7.38
N GLN A 57 -4.52 -0.45 -6.73
CA GLN A 57 -3.48 -0.08 -5.77
C GLN A 57 -3.39 -1.08 -4.61
N CYS A 58 -4.52 -1.55 -4.09
CA CYS A 58 -4.54 -2.60 -3.07
C CYS A 58 -3.93 -3.91 -3.59
N GLU A 59 -4.24 -4.33 -4.80
CA GLU A 59 -3.67 -5.54 -5.41
C GLU A 59 -2.14 -5.42 -5.56
N VAL A 60 -1.63 -4.23 -5.92
CA VAL A 60 -0.20 -3.92 -5.97
C VAL A 60 0.44 -4.05 -4.57
N GLU A 61 -0.10 -3.38 -3.56
CA GLU A 61 0.43 -3.45 -2.20
C GLU A 61 0.32 -4.88 -1.61
N MET A 62 -0.77 -5.59 -1.88
CA MET A 62 -0.98 -6.98 -1.46
C MET A 62 0.04 -7.91 -2.10
N SER A 63 0.32 -7.75 -3.40
CA SER A 63 1.35 -8.54 -4.10
C SER A 63 2.73 -8.37 -3.45
N ALA A 64 3.10 -7.14 -3.13
CA ALA A 64 4.36 -6.86 -2.45
C ALA A 64 4.39 -7.40 -1.00
N LEU A 65 3.26 -7.36 -0.28
CA LEU A 65 3.12 -7.97 1.05
C LEU A 65 3.24 -9.49 1.03
N LEU A 66 2.60 -10.16 0.08
CA LEU A 66 2.71 -11.62 -0.07
C LEU A 66 4.15 -12.03 -0.36
N ARG A 67 4.83 -11.31 -1.25
CA ARG A 67 6.25 -11.52 -1.53
C ARG A 67 7.10 -11.31 -0.27
N ALA A 68 6.86 -10.23 0.48
CA ALA A 68 7.57 -9.96 1.72
C ALA A 68 7.41 -11.13 2.71
N ARG A 69 6.17 -11.56 2.97
CA ARG A 69 5.87 -12.68 3.87
C ARG A 69 6.57 -13.96 3.43
N GLN A 70 6.53 -14.28 2.14
CA GLN A 70 7.18 -15.47 1.59
C GLN A 70 8.70 -15.44 1.83
N GLN A 71 9.35 -14.30 1.60
CA GLN A 71 10.80 -14.17 1.83
C GLN A 71 11.16 -14.12 3.32
N CYS A 72 10.26 -13.58 4.15
CA CYS A 72 10.44 -13.45 5.60
C CYS A 72 10.11 -14.71 6.40
N GLU A 73 9.43 -15.70 5.83
CA GLU A 73 8.93 -16.88 6.55
C GLU A 73 10.04 -17.62 7.33
N LYS A 74 11.25 -17.65 6.76
CA LYS A 74 12.42 -18.33 7.33
C LYS A 74 13.40 -17.40 8.04
N ASP A 75 13.07 -16.12 8.18
CA ASP A 75 13.92 -15.19 8.92
C ASP A 75 13.91 -15.52 10.43
N THR A 76 14.95 -15.07 11.15
CA THR A 76 15.02 -15.26 12.61
C THR A 76 13.94 -14.45 13.32
N ASP A 77 13.55 -13.30 12.76
CA ASP A 77 12.39 -12.52 13.19
C ASP A 77 11.50 -12.17 11.99
N PRO A 78 10.53 -13.03 11.65
CA PRO A 78 9.64 -12.80 10.51
C PRO A 78 8.82 -11.52 10.61
N SER A 79 8.51 -11.04 11.83
CA SER A 79 7.71 -9.83 12.02
C SER A 79 8.54 -8.58 11.75
N TYR A 80 9.75 -8.50 12.32
CA TYR A 80 10.70 -7.44 12.03
C TYR A 80 11.07 -7.41 10.54
N CYS A 81 11.26 -8.58 9.95
CA CYS A 81 11.52 -8.75 8.54
C CYS A 81 10.45 -8.11 7.64
N VAL A 82 9.16 -8.36 7.91
CA VAL A 82 8.06 -7.77 7.13
C VAL A 82 8.00 -6.25 7.29
N LEU A 83 8.34 -5.71 8.47
CA LEU A 83 8.43 -4.25 8.67
C LEU A 83 9.56 -3.61 7.86
N MET A 84 10.72 -4.28 7.78
CA MET A 84 11.83 -3.84 6.93
C MET A 84 11.47 -3.92 5.44
N ALA A 85 10.75 -4.96 5.05
CA ALA A 85 10.23 -5.11 3.69
C ALA A 85 9.24 -3.99 3.32
N GLU A 86 8.32 -3.62 4.21
CA GLU A 86 7.41 -2.49 4.01
C GLU A 86 8.19 -1.17 3.81
N TYR A 87 9.15 -0.89 4.70
CA TYR A 87 9.99 0.31 4.61
C TYR A 87 10.71 0.39 3.26
N THR A 88 11.32 -0.71 2.83
CA THR A 88 12.08 -0.76 1.58
C THR A 88 11.22 -0.79 0.33
N TRP A 89 10.02 -1.36 0.39
CA TRP A 89 9.03 -1.24 -0.68
C TRP A 89 8.61 0.21 -0.88
N ARG A 90 8.33 0.95 0.20
CA ARG A 90 8.02 2.39 0.12
C ARG A 90 9.16 3.17 -0.53
N HIS A 91 10.40 2.93 -0.08
CA HIS A 91 11.57 3.56 -0.69
C HIS A 91 11.73 3.21 -2.18
N TYR A 92 11.49 1.96 -2.56
CA TYR A 92 11.57 1.50 -3.93
C TYR A 92 10.55 2.21 -4.83
N LYS A 93 9.30 2.35 -4.37
CA LYS A 93 8.26 3.12 -5.07
C LYS A 93 8.64 4.58 -5.25
N ASP A 94 9.16 5.21 -4.20
CA ASP A 94 9.37 6.67 -4.18
C ASP A 94 10.67 7.10 -4.89
N HIS A 95 11.64 6.19 -5.04
CA HIS A 95 13.00 6.57 -5.46
C HIS A 95 13.64 5.68 -6.54
N VAL A 96 13.09 4.50 -6.83
CA VAL A 96 13.68 3.56 -7.79
C VAL A 96 12.79 3.36 -9.00
N LEU A 97 11.47 3.36 -8.82
CA LEU A 97 10.54 3.29 -9.92
C LEU A 97 10.43 4.65 -10.63
N GLU A 98 10.54 4.64 -11.95
CA GLU A 98 10.32 5.82 -12.79
C GLU A 98 8.83 6.06 -13.08
N ASP A 99 8.04 4.97 -13.08
CA ASP A 99 6.60 4.96 -13.32
C ASP A 99 5.82 4.57 -12.05
N SER A 100 4.50 4.75 -12.09
CA SER A 100 3.62 4.27 -11.02
C SER A 100 3.77 2.75 -10.81
N PRO A 101 3.84 2.27 -9.56
CA PRO A 101 4.06 0.85 -9.27
C PRO A 101 2.95 -0.03 -9.81
N ASP A 102 3.33 -1.15 -10.43
CA ASP A 102 2.42 -2.19 -10.91
C ASP A 102 2.58 -3.53 -10.16
N ILE A 103 1.67 -4.47 -10.43
CA ILE A 103 1.65 -5.80 -9.79
C ILE A 103 2.93 -6.58 -10.09
N LYS A 104 3.53 -6.41 -11.28
CA LYS A 104 4.74 -7.13 -11.68
C LYS A 104 5.95 -6.61 -10.90
N GLN A 105 6.07 -5.30 -10.73
CA GLN A 105 7.12 -4.66 -9.93
C GLN A 105 6.95 -5.04 -8.45
N ALA A 106 5.74 -4.97 -7.91
CA ALA A 106 5.41 -5.43 -6.56
C ALA A 106 5.71 -6.93 -6.35
N GLY A 107 5.46 -7.77 -7.35
CA GLY A 107 5.77 -9.20 -7.29
C GLY A 107 7.26 -9.53 -7.40
N ASN A 108 8.12 -8.57 -7.77
CA ASN A 108 9.54 -8.80 -8.06
C ASN A 108 10.51 -7.87 -7.33
N TYR A 109 10.05 -6.90 -6.55
CA TYR A 109 10.94 -5.94 -5.89
C TYR A 109 11.95 -6.65 -4.98
N PRO A 110 13.14 -6.05 -4.78
CA PRO A 110 14.17 -6.60 -3.91
C PRO A 110 13.74 -6.45 -2.45
N VAL A 111 13.21 -7.54 -1.87
CA VAL A 111 12.81 -7.56 -0.46
C VAL A 111 14.05 -7.47 0.41
N MET A 112 14.06 -6.49 1.30
CA MET A 112 15.11 -6.31 2.29
C MET A 112 14.58 -6.69 3.67
N CYS A 113 15.27 -7.63 4.31
CA CYS A 113 14.80 -8.26 5.54
C CYS A 113 15.47 -7.72 6.81
N GLY A 114 16.55 -6.95 6.69
CA GLY A 114 17.35 -6.59 7.86
C GLY A 114 18.15 -5.30 7.72
N TYR A 115 18.75 -4.93 8.85
CA TYR A 115 19.68 -3.82 8.94
C TYR A 115 20.87 -4.28 9.78
N LYS A 116 22.05 -4.37 9.16
CA LYS A 116 23.28 -4.85 9.80
C LYS A 116 24.43 -3.96 9.37
N GLU A 117 25.36 -3.65 10.27
CA GLU A 117 26.56 -2.87 9.95
C GLU A 117 26.24 -1.53 9.25
N ASN A 118 25.15 -0.88 9.67
CA ASN A 118 24.61 0.35 9.07
C ASN A 118 24.14 0.24 7.62
N GLN A 119 23.80 -0.97 7.15
CA GLN A 119 23.33 -1.21 5.80
C GLN A 119 22.05 -2.05 5.82
N ILE A 120 21.15 -1.72 4.90
CA ILE A 120 19.98 -2.54 4.62
C ILE A 120 20.46 -3.82 3.93
N THR A 121 20.04 -4.97 4.44
CA THR A 121 20.45 -6.28 3.93
C THR A 121 19.29 -6.97 3.22
N PRO A 122 19.53 -7.59 2.05
CA PRO A 122 18.52 -8.41 1.41
C PRO A 122 18.12 -9.56 2.31
N CYS A 123 16.93 -10.09 2.06
CA CYS A 123 16.53 -11.36 2.63
C CYS A 123 17.59 -12.41 2.35
N SER A 124 18.15 -12.97 3.42
CA SER A 124 19.08 -14.06 3.28
C SER A 124 18.28 -15.25 2.74
N LEU A 125 18.53 -15.59 1.48
CA LEU A 125 18.24 -16.91 0.95
C LEU A 125 19.19 -17.88 1.64
N THR A 126 19.07 -18.06 2.95
CA THR A 126 19.98 -18.94 3.68
C THR A 126 19.56 -20.38 3.39
N LYS A 127 20.30 -20.93 2.42
CA LYS A 127 20.92 -22.27 2.33
C LYS A 127 20.08 -23.47 2.72
#